data_AF-A0A1F3VA54-F1
#
_entry.id   AF-A0A1F3VA54-F1
#
_cell.length_a   1.000
_cell.length_b   1.000
_cell.length_c   1.000
_cell.angle_alpha   90.00
_cell.angle_beta   90.00
_cell.angle_gamma   90.00
#
_symmetry.space_group_name_H-M   'P 1'
#
loop_
_entity.id
_entity.type
_entity.pdbx_description
1 polymer ?
#
loop_
_entity_poly.entity_id
_entity_poly.type
_entity_poly.pdbx_seq_one_letter_code
_entity_poly.pdbx_strand_id
1 'polypeptide(L)'
;MVTSSYPDFGNRRPKSSTLLDNLNKKSADLSLVKQVASKAIIGLSQSELIDAFCNDLKELLSFDDIYPMITFLFEIESAINSLSDPAFDVLDPAIEEIPDLLEFYRHLSPILLRIVLEGENMGGGLKGDQQRVGHILNGWKEALRVAIEEELYVWKEKLSIGINHN
;
A
#
# COMPACT_ATOMS: atom_id res chain seq x y z
N MET A 1 -7.25 -73.55 10.00
CA MET A 1 -6.46 -72.36 9.64
C MET A 1 -7.22 -71.60 8.58
N VAL A 2 -7.84 -70.47 8.94
CA VAL A 2 -8.55 -69.58 8.00
C VAL A 2 -7.97 -68.19 8.26
N THR A 3 -7.15 -67.69 7.34
CA THR A 3 -6.54 -66.36 7.44
C THR A 3 -7.42 -65.35 6.69
N SER A 4 -8.05 -64.48 7.49
CA SER A 4 -8.79 -63.30 7.06
C SER A 4 -7.89 -62.34 6.27
N SER A 5 -8.36 -61.89 5.11
CA SER A 5 -7.74 -60.86 4.29
C SER A 5 -8.58 -59.58 4.39
N TYR A 6 -8.08 -58.58 5.11
CA TYR A 6 -8.60 -57.22 5.04
C TYR A 6 -7.81 -56.43 3.99
N PRO A 7 -8.47 -55.62 3.14
CA PRO A 7 -7.77 -54.68 2.29
C PRO A 7 -7.31 -53.45 3.10
N ASP A 8 -6.03 -53.11 2.93
CA ASP A 8 -5.37 -51.91 3.45
C ASP A 8 -5.95 -50.66 2.77
N PHE A 9 -6.77 -49.91 3.51
CA PHE A 9 -7.20 -48.58 3.11
C PHE A 9 -6.06 -47.59 3.40
N GLY A 10 -5.14 -47.50 2.45
CA GLY A 10 -4.11 -46.48 2.39
C GLY A 10 -4.71 -45.10 2.61
N ASN A 11 -4.36 -44.52 3.75
CA ASN A 11 -4.82 -43.23 4.24
C ASN A 11 -4.24 -42.09 3.38
N ARG A 12 -4.78 -41.89 2.17
CA ARG A 12 -4.47 -40.71 1.35
C ARG A 12 -5.27 -39.53 1.90
N ARG A 13 -4.75 -38.89 2.95
CA ARG A 13 -5.16 -37.52 3.25
C ARG A 13 -4.85 -36.66 2.00
N PRO A 14 -5.82 -35.92 1.44
CA PRO A 14 -5.50 -34.96 0.41
C PRO A 14 -4.54 -33.92 1.03
N LYS A 15 -3.44 -33.64 0.32
CA LYS A 15 -2.47 -32.62 0.72
C LYS A 15 -3.21 -31.28 0.86
N SER A 16 -3.48 -30.84 2.09
CA SER A 16 -4.15 -29.57 2.37
C SER A 16 -3.27 -28.35 2.08
N SER A 17 -2.02 -28.53 1.63
CA SER A 17 -1.10 -27.42 1.36
C SER A 17 -1.56 -26.59 0.16
N THR A 18 -2.12 -27.21 -0.88
CA THR A 18 -2.42 -26.48 -2.13
C THR A 18 -3.52 -25.44 -2.00
N LEU A 19 -4.39 -25.49 -0.99
CA LEU A 19 -5.43 -24.46 -0.81
C LEU A 19 -4.94 -23.26 0.01
N LEU A 20 -4.16 -23.51 1.06
CA LEU A 20 -3.53 -22.45 1.85
C LEU A 20 -2.43 -21.75 1.04
N ASP A 21 -1.61 -22.51 0.31
CA ASP A 21 -0.57 -21.95 -0.58
C ASP A 21 -1.17 -21.10 -1.71
N ASN A 22 -2.37 -21.44 -2.20
CA ASN A 22 -3.07 -20.66 -3.22
C ASN A 22 -3.83 -19.45 -2.66
N LEU A 23 -4.25 -19.49 -1.38
CA LEU A 23 -4.81 -18.32 -0.70
C LEU A 23 -3.69 -17.30 -0.38
N ASN A 24 -2.53 -17.78 0.09
CA ASN A 24 -1.35 -16.95 0.35
C ASN A 24 -0.78 -16.31 -0.92
N LYS A 25 -0.73 -17.06 -2.04
CA LYS A 25 -0.29 -16.49 -3.32
C LYS A 25 -1.26 -15.46 -3.89
N LYS A 26 -2.56 -15.53 -3.54
CA LYS A 26 -3.56 -14.58 -4.03
C LYS A 26 -3.63 -13.33 -3.16
N SER A 27 -3.20 -13.40 -1.89
CA SER A 27 -3.08 -12.24 -0.98
C SER A 27 -1.84 -11.38 -1.25
N ALA A 28 -0.74 -11.96 -1.74
CA ALA A 28 0.48 -11.19 -2.02
C ALA A 28 0.31 -10.12 -3.14
N ASP A 29 -0.59 -10.34 -4.09
CA ASP A 29 -0.93 -9.37 -5.15
C ASP A 29 -2.00 -8.35 -4.72
N LEU A 30 -2.57 -8.47 -3.52
CA LEU A 30 -3.60 -7.57 -3.04
C LEU A 30 -2.97 -6.29 -2.47
N SER A 31 -3.66 -5.18 -2.73
CA SER A 31 -3.38 -3.85 -2.18
C SER A 31 -3.45 -3.87 -0.64
N LEU A 32 -2.59 -3.12 0.07
CA LEU A 32 -2.54 -3.13 1.54
C LEU A 32 -3.90 -2.74 2.15
N VAL A 33 -4.56 -1.71 1.60
CA VAL A 33 -5.92 -1.30 1.99
C VAL A 33 -6.88 -2.50 1.97
N LYS A 34 -6.85 -3.31 0.90
CA LYS A 34 -7.72 -4.49 0.75
C LYS A 34 -7.35 -5.60 1.74
N GLN A 35 -6.06 -5.77 2.02
CA GLN A 35 -5.59 -6.76 3.00
C GLN A 35 -6.00 -6.38 4.44
N VAL A 36 -5.89 -5.10 4.80
CA VAL A 36 -6.32 -4.61 6.11
C VAL A 36 -7.83 -4.73 6.28
N ALA A 37 -8.60 -4.29 5.28
CA ALA A 37 -10.06 -4.38 5.31
C ALA A 37 -10.57 -5.83 5.46
N SER A 38 -9.86 -6.79 4.86
CA SER A 38 -10.21 -8.22 4.93
C SER A 38 -9.61 -8.96 6.12
N LYS A 39 -8.82 -8.29 6.97
CA LYS A 39 -7.99 -8.91 8.03
C LYS A 39 -7.08 -10.03 7.51
N ALA A 40 -6.73 -10.00 6.22
CA ALA A 40 -5.83 -10.96 5.59
C ALA A 40 -4.35 -10.64 5.84
N ILE A 41 -4.05 -9.70 6.73
CA ILE A 41 -2.70 -9.27 7.12
C ILE A 41 -1.97 -10.38 7.91
N ILE A 42 -2.70 -11.38 8.41
CA ILE A 42 -2.15 -12.42 9.30
C ILE A 42 -1.11 -13.24 8.55
N GLY A 43 0.14 -13.17 9.01
CA GLY A 43 1.25 -13.97 8.46
C GLY A 43 1.89 -13.40 7.20
N LEU A 44 1.70 -12.10 6.91
CA LEU A 44 2.52 -11.42 5.91
C LEU A 44 3.96 -11.29 6.41
N SER A 45 4.90 -11.62 5.53
CA SER A 45 6.30 -11.24 5.70
C SER A 45 6.49 -9.73 5.50
N GLN A 46 7.61 -9.19 5.99
CA GLN A 46 7.98 -7.80 5.78
C GLN A 46 8.03 -7.43 4.28
N SER A 47 8.54 -8.32 3.42
CA SER A 47 8.56 -8.07 1.97
C SER A 47 7.16 -7.99 1.38
N GLU A 48 6.24 -8.88 1.79
CA GLU A 48 4.86 -8.86 1.29
C GLU A 48 4.09 -7.63 1.78
N LEU A 49 4.36 -7.17 3.00
CA LEU A 49 3.79 -5.93 3.53
C LEU A 49 4.23 -4.71 2.71
N ILE A 50 5.54 -4.59 2.44
CA ILE A 50 6.09 -3.48 1.66
C ILE A 50 5.61 -3.56 0.21
N ASP A 51 5.54 -4.74 -0.39
CA ASP A 51 5.01 -4.93 -1.74
C ASP A 51 3.53 -4.52 -1.85
N ALA A 52 2.71 -4.88 -0.86
CA ALA A 52 1.31 -4.47 -0.79
C ALA A 52 1.15 -2.95 -0.69
N PHE A 53 1.96 -2.30 0.15
CA PHE A 53 2.01 -0.84 0.25
C PHE A 53 2.45 -0.19 -1.07
N CYS A 54 3.51 -0.72 -1.72
CA CYS A 54 3.96 -0.24 -3.01
C CYS A 54 2.89 -0.42 -4.10
N ASN A 55 2.08 -1.47 -4.03
CA ASN A 55 0.97 -1.67 -4.98
C ASN A 55 -0.13 -0.63 -4.80
N ASP A 56 -0.45 -0.25 -3.56
CA ASP A 56 -1.36 0.87 -3.29
C ASP A 56 -0.81 2.20 -3.84
N LEU A 57 0.48 2.49 -3.64
CA LEU A 57 1.11 3.69 -4.21
C LEU A 57 1.09 3.70 -5.75
N LYS A 58 1.26 2.55 -6.40
CA LYS A 58 1.09 2.45 -7.86
C LYS A 58 -0.36 2.66 -8.29
N GLU A 59 -1.32 2.16 -7.52
CA GLU A 59 -2.75 2.39 -7.75
C GLU A 59 -3.07 3.88 -7.66
N LEU A 60 -2.47 4.64 -6.73
CA LEU A 60 -2.59 6.11 -6.69
C LEU A 60 -2.19 6.79 -8.00
N LEU A 61 -1.09 6.37 -8.62
CA LEU A 61 -0.59 6.95 -9.87
C LEU A 61 -1.53 6.71 -11.07
N SER A 62 -2.47 5.77 -10.95
CA SER A 62 -3.47 5.49 -11.99
C SER A 62 -4.64 6.46 -12.00
N PHE A 63 -4.84 7.28 -10.95
CA PHE A 63 -5.93 8.25 -10.91
C PHE A 63 -5.62 9.50 -11.74
N ASP A 64 -6.52 9.84 -12.67
CA ASP A 64 -6.41 11.07 -13.48
C ASP A 64 -6.81 12.33 -12.70
N ASP A 65 -7.69 12.17 -11.71
CA ASP A 65 -8.27 13.22 -10.90
C ASP A 65 -7.66 13.28 -9.50
N ILE A 66 -7.46 14.51 -9.01
CA ILE A 66 -6.87 14.80 -7.68
C ILE A 66 -7.72 14.28 -6.52
N TYR A 67 -9.04 14.36 -6.65
CA TYR A 67 -9.96 14.00 -5.56
C TYR A 67 -9.89 12.51 -5.20
N PRO A 68 -10.11 11.56 -6.13
CA PRO A 68 -9.98 10.14 -5.81
C PRO A 68 -8.56 9.77 -5.39
N MET A 69 -7.53 10.44 -5.93
CA MET A 69 -6.14 10.25 -5.49
C MET A 69 -5.96 10.60 -4.01
N ILE A 70 -6.42 11.77 -3.56
CA ILE A 70 -6.33 12.16 -2.14
C ILE A 70 -7.18 11.24 -1.26
N THR A 71 -8.38 10.88 -1.69
CA THR A 71 -9.24 9.97 -0.92
C THR A 71 -8.55 8.63 -0.71
N PHE A 72 -7.98 8.04 -1.76
CA PHE A 72 -7.30 6.76 -1.64
C PHE A 72 -6.00 6.87 -0.82
N LEU A 73 -5.29 8.00 -0.87
CA LEU A 73 -4.13 8.24 -0.02
C LEU A 73 -4.50 8.18 1.48
N PHE A 74 -5.64 8.74 1.87
CA PHE A 74 -6.12 8.64 3.25
C PHE A 74 -6.57 7.22 3.63
N GLU A 75 -7.07 6.42 2.68
CA GLU A 75 -7.36 5.01 2.93
C GLU A 75 -6.08 4.23 3.22
N ILE A 76 -5.00 4.49 2.48
CA ILE A 76 -3.67 3.90 2.71
C ILE A 76 -3.16 4.30 4.10
N GLU A 77 -3.21 5.59 4.44
CA GLU A 77 -2.79 6.09 5.75
C GLU A 77 -3.58 5.43 6.89
N SER A 78 -4.90 5.31 6.73
CA SER A 78 -5.75 4.62 7.71
C SER A 78 -5.39 3.14 7.84
N ALA A 79 -5.08 2.47 6.72
CA ALA A 79 -4.68 1.07 6.72
C ALA A 79 -3.36 0.88 7.48
N ILE A 80 -2.35 1.70 7.19
CA ILE A 80 -1.06 1.74 7.89
C ILE A 80 -1.24 1.98 9.39
N ASN A 81 -2.01 3.01 9.76
CA ASN A 81 -2.21 3.34 11.17
C ASN A 81 -2.92 2.21 11.94
N SER A 82 -3.74 1.41 11.25
CA SER A 82 -4.37 0.22 11.85
C SER A 82 -3.36 -0.90 12.12
N LEU A 83 -2.26 -0.98 11.38
CA LEU A 83 -1.18 -1.94 11.62
C LEU A 83 -0.39 -1.60 12.89
N SER A 84 -0.22 -0.30 13.16
CA SER A 84 0.49 0.19 14.35
C SER A 84 -0.34 0.14 15.64
N ASP A 85 -1.63 -0.24 15.56
CA ASP A 85 -2.50 -0.36 16.72
C ASP A 85 -2.13 -1.62 17.53
N PRO A 86 -1.76 -1.51 18.83
CA PRO A 86 -1.45 -2.65 19.70
C PRO A 86 -2.59 -3.67 19.83
N ALA A 87 -3.83 -3.30 19.47
CA ALA A 87 -4.96 -4.23 19.40
C ALA A 87 -4.88 -5.20 18.21
N PHE A 88 -4.07 -4.88 17.18
CA PHE A 88 -3.72 -5.77 16.08
C PHE A 88 -2.52 -6.64 16.47
N ASP A 89 -2.74 -7.59 17.37
CA ASP A 89 -1.80 -8.63 17.80
C ASP A 89 -1.62 -9.73 16.72
N VAL A 90 -1.47 -9.29 15.46
CA VAL A 90 -1.66 -10.11 14.26
C VAL A 90 -0.51 -9.98 13.26
N LEU A 91 0.30 -8.92 13.41
CA LEU A 91 1.53 -8.76 12.64
C LEU A 91 2.57 -9.75 13.13
N ASP A 92 3.30 -10.34 12.18
CA ASP A 92 4.44 -11.17 12.50
C ASP A 92 5.42 -10.35 13.35
N PRO A 93 5.82 -10.79 14.55
CA PRO A 93 6.80 -10.09 15.37
C PRO A 93 8.17 -9.94 14.70
N ALA A 94 8.42 -10.64 13.58
CA ALA A 94 9.58 -10.45 12.73
C ALA A 94 9.48 -9.22 11.80
N ILE A 95 8.36 -8.50 11.75
CA ILE A 95 8.23 -7.25 11.00
C ILE A 95 8.99 -6.15 11.75
N GLU A 96 10.14 -5.76 11.20
CA GLU A 96 11.00 -4.73 11.80
C GLU A 96 10.53 -3.30 11.47
N GLU A 97 9.93 -3.12 10.30
CA GLU A 97 9.56 -1.81 9.78
C GLU A 97 8.16 -1.84 9.14
N ILE A 98 7.28 -0.95 9.63
CA ILE A 98 5.97 -0.69 9.04
C ILE A 98 6.10 0.59 8.21
N PRO A 99 5.67 0.61 6.93
CA PRO A 99 5.64 1.84 6.15
C PRO A 99 4.81 2.92 6.83
N ASP A 100 5.27 4.17 6.78
CA ASP A 100 4.52 5.34 7.20
C ASP A 100 4.60 6.45 6.16
N LEU A 101 3.72 7.45 6.28
CA LEU A 101 3.66 8.59 5.36
C LEU A 101 4.15 9.90 6.01
N LEU A 102 4.85 9.82 7.15
CA LEU A 102 5.24 11.02 7.90
C LEU A 102 6.27 11.86 7.13
N GLU A 103 7.34 11.24 6.65
CA GLU A 103 8.36 11.94 5.85
C GLU A 103 7.81 12.34 4.47
N PHE A 104 6.95 11.49 3.87
CA PHE A 104 6.20 11.82 2.65
C PHE A 104 5.46 13.17 2.81
N TYR A 105 4.66 13.33 3.87
CA TYR A 105 3.94 14.57 4.12
C TYR A 105 4.85 15.74 4.46
N ARG A 106 5.97 15.49 5.15
CA ARG A 106 6.95 16.54 5.48
C ARG A 106 7.57 17.15 4.22
N HIS A 107 7.84 16.34 3.20
CA HIS A 107 8.36 16.81 1.92
C HIS A 107 7.28 17.44 1.03
N LEU A 108 6.09 16.85 1.00
CA LEU A 108 5.00 17.31 0.14
C LEU A 108 4.38 18.63 0.60
N SER A 109 4.19 18.82 1.91
CA SER A 109 3.42 19.96 2.45
C SER A 109 3.94 21.33 2.02
N PRO A 110 5.26 21.63 2.06
CA PRO A 110 5.79 22.91 1.59
C PRO A 110 5.51 23.18 0.10
N ILE A 111 5.52 22.13 -0.72
CA ILE A 111 5.26 22.22 -2.16
C ILE A 111 3.79 22.59 -2.41
N LEU A 112 2.86 21.94 -1.71
CA LEU A 112 1.43 22.23 -1.81
C LEU A 112 1.11 23.68 -1.41
N LEU A 113 1.72 24.17 -0.33
CA LEU A 113 1.58 25.56 0.12
C LEU A 113 2.11 26.56 -0.91
N ARG A 114 3.25 26.25 -1.53
CA ARG A 114 3.83 27.07 -2.59
C ARG A 114 2.90 27.16 -3.81
N ILE A 115 2.29 26.05 -4.21
CA ILE A 115 1.33 26.02 -5.34
C ILE A 115 0.12 26.90 -5.06
N VAL A 116 -0.42 26.88 -3.84
CA VAL A 116 -1.53 27.76 -3.44
C VAL A 116 -1.11 29.23 -3.52
N LEU A 117 0.05 29.57 -2.97
CA LEU A 117 0.57 30.96 -2.99
C LEU A 117 0.82 31.46 -4.42
N GLU A 118 1.40 30.63 -5.29
CA GLU A 118 1.63 30.96 -6.69
C GLU A 118 0.31 31.10 -7.45
N GLY A 119 -0.69 30.25 -7.14
CA GLY A 119 -2.03 30.31 -7.71
C GLY A 119 -2.76 31.63 -7.39
N GLU A 120 -2.69 32.11 -6.15
CA GLU A 120 -3.28 33.40 -5.76
C GLU A 120 -2.62 34.59 -6.51
N ASN A 121 -1.32 34.52 -6.75
CA ASN A 121 -0.57 35.54 -7.48
C ASN A 121 -0.85 35.54 -9.01
N MET A 122 -1.51 34.51 -9.55
CA MET A 122 -1.99 34.49 -10.94
C MET A 122 -3.25 35.35 -11.17
N GLY A 123 -3.89 35.84 -10.10
CA GLY A 123 -5.12 36.64 -10.12
C GLY A 123 -4.97 38.08 -10.62
N GLY A 124 -3.83 38.48 -11.17
CA GLY A 124 -3.52 39.85 -11.61
C GLY A 124 -4.29 40.37 -12.83
N GLY A 125 -5.25 39.63 -13.37
CA GLY A 125 -6.13 40.14 -14.43
C GLY A 125 -7.21 39.15 -14.84
N LEU A 126 -8.48 39.53 -14.65
CA LEU A 126 -9.75 39.06 -15.26
C LEU A 126 -9.95 37.54 -15.57
N LYS A 127 -9.05 36.66 -15.16
CA LYS A 127 -9.18 35.21 -15.25
C LYS A 127 -9.94 34.76 -14.02
N GLY A 128 -11.23 34.48 -14.21
CA GLY A 128 -12.15 34.15 -13.13
C GLY A 128 -11.67 33.00 -12.25
N ASP A 129 -12.22 32.94 -11.04
CA ASP A 129 -11.84 32.01 -9.95
C ASP A 129 -11.63 30.55 -10.40
N GLN A 130 -12.37 30.10 -11.43
CA GLN A 130 -12.30 28.75 -11.96
C GLN A 130 -10.94 28.40 -12.60
N GLN A 131 -10.26 29.35 -13.27
CA GLN A 131 -8.93 29.10 -13.83
C GLN A 131 -7.87 29.00 -12.73
N ARG A 132 -7.98 29.82 -11.68
CA ARG A 132 -7.12 29.75 -10.50
C ARG A 132 -7.26 28.40 -9.80
N VAL A 133 -8.50 27.98 -9.52
CA VAL A 133 -8.77 26.69 -8.88
C VAL A 133 -8.25 25.53 -9.73
N GLY A 134 -8.48 25.57 -11.06
CA GLY A 134 -7.94 24.56 -11.97
C GLY A 134 -6.41 24.47 -11.93
N HIS A 135 -5.71 25.60 -11.88
CA HIS A 135 -4.25 25.63 -11.75
C HIS A 135 -3.77 25.01 -10.44
N ILE A 136 -4.38 25.37 -9.31
CA ILE A 136 -4.02 24.84 -7.99
C ILE A 136 -4.22 23.33 -7.94
N LEU A 137 -5.40 22.85 -8.36
CA LEU A 137 -5.73 21.43 -8.34
C LEU A 137 -4.80 20.60 -9.26
N ASN A 138 -4.46 21.13 -10.44
CA ASN A 138 -3.50 20.48 -11.32
C ASN A 138 -2.10 20.47 -10.71
N GLY A 139 -1.64 21.59 -10.13
CA GLY A 139 -0.35 21.66 -9.46
C GLY A 139 -0.25 20.67 -8.29
N TRP A 140 -1.30 20.57 -7.47
CA TRP A 140 -1.36 19.60 -6.37
C TRP A 140 -1.27 18.16 -6.89
N LYS A 141 -1.96 17.85 -7.99
CA LYS A 141 -1.90 16.52 -8.61
C LYS A 141 -0.50 16.16 -9.08
N GLU A 142 0.18 17.07 -9.79
CA GLU A 142 1.54 16.80 -10.25
C GLU A 142 2.52 16.67 -9.09
N ALA A 143 2.40 17.51 -8.06
CA ALA A 143 3.22 17.41 -6.85
C ALA A 143 3.02 16.06 -6.12
N LEU A 144 1.77 15.61 -5.99
CA LEU A 144 1.47 14.30 -5.42
C LEU A 144 2.07 13.17 -6.25
N ARG A 145 1.94 13.20 -7.58
CA ARG A 145 2.52 12.19 -8.47
C ARG A 145 4.03 12.06 -8.26
N VAL A 146 4.75 13.18 -8.27
CA VAL A 146 6.19 13.20 -8.04
C VAL A 146 6.53 12.64 -6.65
N ALA A 147 5.85 13.09 -5.61
CA ALA A 147 6.10 12.60 -4.25
C ALA A 147 5.84 11.09 -4.11
N ILE A 148 4.80 10.56 -4.77
CA ILE A 148 4.50 9.11 -4.77
C ILE A 148 5.58 8.32 -5.52
N GLU A 149 6.09 8.85 -6.64
CA GLU A 149 7.19 8.22 -7.39
C GLU A 149 8.49 8.17 -6.58
N GLU A 150 8.81 9.24 -5.86
CA GLU A 150 9.95 9.29 -4.94
C GLU A 150 9.78 8.29 -3.78
N GLU A 151 8.60 8.23 -3.18
CA GLU A 151 8.29 7.29 -2.10
C GLU A 151 8.42 5.83 -2.58
N LEU A 152 7.88 5.52 -3.76
CA LEU A 152 8.04 4.21 -4.40
C LEU A 152 9.51 3.84 -4.64
N TYR A 153 10.36 4.83 -4.97
CA TYR A 153 11.78 4.60 -5.14
C TYR A 153 12.45 4.24 -3.82
N VAL A 154 12.16 4.98 -2.74
CA VAL A 154 12.70 4.73 -1.39
C VAL A 154 12.38 3.32 -0.91
N TRP A 155 11.13 2.87 -1.02
CA TRP A 155 10.73 1.55 -0.53
C TRP A 155 11.28 0.40 -1.37
N LYS A 156 11.42 0.58 -2.69
CA LYS A 156 12.10 -0.40 -3.55
C LYS A 156 13.59 -0.50 -3.23
N GLU A 157 14.24 0.61 -2.93
CA GLU A 157 15.65 0.61 -2.51
C GLU A 157 15.81 -0.19 -1.21
N LYS A 158 14.95 0.05 -0.21
CA LYS A 158 14.93 -0.72 1.05
C LYS A 158 14.76 -2.23 0.82
N LEU A 159 13.84 -2.64 -0.06
CA LEU A 159 13.67 -4.05 -0.43
C LEU A 159 14.94 -4.63 -1.06
N SER A 160 15.56 -3.90 -1.99
CA SER A 160 16.77 -4.38 -2.68
C SER A 160 18.00 -4.51 -1.76
N ILE A 161 18.10 -3.65 -0.74
CA ILE A 161 19.18 -3.71 0.26
C ILE A 161 18.90 -4.84 1.27
N GLY A 162 17.65 -4.99 1.73
CA GLY A 162 17.24 -6.04 2.67
C GLY A 162 17.45 -7.47 2.14
N ILE A 163 17.33 -7.68 0.83
CA ILE A 163 17.58 -8.99 0.19
C ILE A 163 19.07 -9.38 0.22
N ASN A 164 20.00 -8.43 0.34
CA ASN A 164 21.44 -8.71 0.33
C ASN A 164 22.02 -9.06 1.72
N HIS A 165 21.19 -9.08 2.77
CA HIS A 165 21.62 -9.33 4.15
C HIS A 165 20.99 -10.56 4.82
N ASN A 166 20.22 -11.37 4.09
CA ASN A 166 19.72 -12.68 4.51
C ASN A 166 20.38 -13.82 3.72
#